data_AF-A0A7C7NG20-F1
#
_entry.id   AF-A0A7C7NG20-F1
#
_cell.length_a   1.000
_cell.length_b   1.000
_cell.length_c   1.000
_cell.angle_alpha   90.00
_cell.angle_beta   90.00
_cell.angle_gamma   90.00
#
_symmetry.space_group_name_H-M   'P 1'
#
loop_
_entity.id
_entity.type
_entity.pdbx_description
1 polymer ?
#
loop_
_entity_poly.entity_id
_entity_poly.type
_entity_poly.pdbx_seq_one_letter_code
_entity_poly.pdbx_strand_id
1 'polypeptide(L)'
;MGTPLLFGCPSPKEVVEKFKSLHISFKAIYGVSPVKEIPFLCKVEGVIEKGSFTSEATIYITSDGKYFIPQVEKIVYRNTSIKNLKQLVAVDIKNPKNNFTIGYVTNDLKFFFPLIIPLKGKEHRDDPLGISSISN
;
A
#
# COMPACT_ATOMS: atom_id res chain seq x y z
N MET A 1 31.42 13.52 2.84
CA MET A 1 30.19 14.22 2.40
C MET A 1 29.25 13.15 1.85
N GLY A 2 28.12 12.89 2.50
CA GLY A 2 27.15 11.90 2.01
C GLY A 2 26.31 12.51 0.91
N THR A 3 26.19 11.84 -0.23
CA THR A 3 25.29 12.24 -1.32
C THR A 3 23.86 12.22 -0.76
N PRO A 4 23.12 13.33 -0.79
CA PRO A 4 21.72 13.31 -0.36
C PRO A 4 20.98 12.30 -1.24
N LEU A 5 20.38 11.29 -0.61
CA LEU A 5 19.47 10.38 -1.29
C LEU A 5 18.28 11.21 -1.76
N LEU A 6 18.21 11.48 -3.06
CA LEU A 6 17.07 12.13 -3.68
C LEU A 6 15.91 11.14 -3.70
N PHE A 7 14.99 11.28 -2.74
CA PHE A 7 13.71 10.59 -2.74
C PHE A 7 12.83 11.20 -3.83
N GLY A 8 12.77 10.54 -4.99
CA GLY A 8 11.87 10.89 -6.09
C GLY A 8 10.60 10.04 -6.04
N CYS A 9 9.44 10.65 -6.26
CA CYS A 9 8.24 9.87 -6.53
C CYS A 9 8.28 9.26 -7.92
N PRO A 10 7.65 8.09 -8.13
CA PRO A 10 7.55 7.49 -9.46
C PRO A 10 6.79 8.43 -10.39
N SER A 11 7.19 8.43 -11.65
CA SER A 11 6.49 9.16 -12.70
C SER A 11 5.06 8.61 -12.88
N PRO A 12 4.10 9.42 -13.37
CA PRO A 12 2.75 8.94 -13.66
C PRO A 12 2.72 7.70 -14.57
N LYS A 13 3.65 7.58 -15.51
CA LYS A 13 3.75 6.41 -16.40
C LYS A 13 4.10 5.14 -15.62
N GLU A 14 5.10 5.21 -14.74
CA GLU A 14 5.49 4.07 -13.89
C GLU A 14 4.36 3.65 -12.95
N VAL A 15 3.59 4.63 -12.44
CA VAL A 15 2.39 4.35 -11.65
C VAL A 15 1.39 3.54 -12.48
N VAL A 16 1.00 4.01 -13.67
CA VAL A 16 0.06 3.29 -14.54
C VAL A 16 0.52 1.87 -14.86
N GLU A 17 1.78 1.67 -15.21
CA GLU A 17 2.32 0.34 -15.56
C GLU A 17 2.21 -0.65 -14.40
N LYS A 18 2.47 -0.21 -13.17
CA LYS A 18 2.37 -1.08 -12.00
C LYS A 18 0.93 -1.34 -11.56
N PHE A 19 0.01 -0.40 -11.77
CA PHE A 19 -1.40 -0.68 -11.47
C PHE A 19 -2.05 -1.62 -12.48
N LYS A 20 -1.59 -1.62 -13.74
CA LYS A 20 -2.01 -2.62 -14.74
C LYS A 20 -1.72 -4.05 -14.28
N SER A 21 -0.58 -4.32 -13.65
CA SER A 21 -0.27 -5.67 -13.14
C SER A 21 -1.19 -6.10 -11.99
N LEU A 22 -1.81 -5.14 -11.30
CA LEU A 22 -2.79 -5.35 -10.24
C LEU A 22 -4.24 -5.37 -10.73
N HIS A 23 -4.48 -5.37 -12.05
CA HIS A 23 -5.81 -5.32 -12.65
C HIS A 23 -6.64 -4.09 -12.22
N ILE A 24 -5.96 -2.97 -11.94
CA ILE A 24 -6.58 -1.68 -11.66
C ILE A 24 -6.24 -0.75 -12.82
N SER A 25 -7.25 -0.18 -13.47
CA SER A 25 -7.05 0.77 -14.56
C SER A 25 -7.18 2.19 -14.03
N PHE A 26 -6.15 3.01 -14.24
CA PHE A 26 -6.26 4.45 -14.11
C PHE A 26 -6.73 5.05 -15.44
N LYS A 27 -7.84 5.79 -15.39
CA LYS A 27 -8.33 6.59 -16.52
C LYS A 27 -7.51 7.88 -16.67
N ALA A 28 -7.12 8.49 -15.54
CA ALA A 28 -6.27 9.67 -15.51
C ALA A 28 -5.49 9.75 -14.20
N ILE A 29 -4.27 10.30 -14.25
CA ILE A 29 -3.50 10.68 -13.06
C ILE A 29 -3.32 12.19 -13.12
N TYR A 30 -3.76 12.88 -12.07
CA TYR A 30 -3.67 14.33 -11.93
C TYR A 30 -2.35 14.76 -11.32
N GLY A 31 -1.79 13.94 -10.43
CA GLY A 31 -0.55 14.27 -9.75
C GLY A 31 0.05 13.09 -9.00
N VAL A 32 1.37 13.13 -8.89
CA VAL A 32 2.14 12.29 -7.97
C VAL A 32 3.02 13.21 -7.14
N SER A 33 2.87 13.19 -5.82
CA SER A 33 3.58 14.10 -4.91
C SER A 33 4.10 13.37 -3.67
N PRO A 34 5.25 13.76 -3.12
CA PRO A 34 5.77 13.15 -1.89
C PRO A 34 4.89 13.51 -0.69
N VAL A 35 4.71 12.55 0.22
CA VAL A 35 4.10 12.79 1.52
C VAL A 35 5.17 13.37 2.43
N LYS A 36 5.02 14.62 2.86
CA LYS A 36 6.08 15.37 3.55
C LYS A 36 6.52 14.70 4.85
N GLU A 37 5.59 14.07 5.54
CA GLU A 37 5.79 13.49 6.87
C GLU A 37 6.29 12.04 6.83
N ILE A 38 6.30 11.41 5.64
CA ILE A 38 6.65 10.00 5.47
C ILE A 38 7.67 9.93 4.32
N PRO A 39 8.96 9.69 4.63
CA PRO A 39 9.97 9.50 3.59
C PRO A 39 9.50 8.41 2.62
N PHE A 40 10.01 8.35 1.38
CA PHE A 40 9.66 7.30 0.40
C PHE A 40 8.16 7.04 0.13
N LEU A 41 7.18 7.80 0.65
CA LEU A 41 5.76 7.64 0.34
C LEU A 41 5.29 8.76 -0.57
N CYS A 42 4.51 8.41 -1.58
CA CYS A 42 3.98 9.31 -2.58
C CYS A 42 2.47 9.18 -2.62
N LYS A 43 1.78 10.31 -2.68
CA LYS A 43 0.35 10.42 -2.93
C LYS A 43 0.13 10.48 -4.44
N VAL A 44 -0.75 9.62 -4.93
CA VAL A 44 -1.24 9.60 -6.31
C VAL A 44 -2.70 10.05 -6.28
N GLU A 45 -3.01 11.08 -7.05
CA GLU A 45 -4.38 11.57 -7.24
C GLU A 45 -4.79 11.31 -8.69
N GLY A 46 -5.96 10.72 -8.89
CA GLY A 46 -6.44 10.39 -10.22
C GLY A 46 -7.83 9.77 -10.23
N VAL A 47 -8.22 9.28 -11.40
CA VAL A 47 -9.48 8.56 -11.62
C VAL A 47 -9.17 7.11 -11.91
N ILE A 48 -9.74 6.22 -11.10
CA ILE A 48 -9.72 4.79 -11.35
C ILE A 48 -10.99 4.37 -12.09
N GLU A 49 -10.84 3.43 -13.01
CA GLU A 49 -11.91 2.80 -13.77
C GLU A 49 -11.89 1.28 -13.49
N LYS A 50 -13.05 0.75 -13.13
CA LYS A 50 -13.26 -0.69 -12.93
C LYS A 50 -14.63 -1.09 -13.51
N GLY A 51 -14.63 -1.65 -14.71
CA GLY A 51 -15.87 -1.92 -15.43
C GLY A 51 -16.60 -0.61 -15.78
N SER A 52 -17.88 -0.51 -15.43
CA SER A 52 -18.68 0.72 -15.61
C SER A 52 -18.47 1.76 -14.50
N PHE A 53 -17.67 1.46 -13.48
CA PHE A 53 -17.45 2.35 -12.36
C PHE A 53 -16.21 3.23 -12.59
N THR A 54 -16.39 4.54 -12.52
CA THR A 54 -15.31 5.54 -12.49
C THR A 54 -15.41 6.36 -11.21
N SER A 55 -14.30 6.51 -10.49
CA SER A 55 -14.23 7.33 -9.29
C SER A 55 -12.89 8.02 -9.18
N GLU A 56 -12.92 9.23 -8.64
CA GLU A 56 -11.71 9.83 -8.09
C GLU A 56 -11.19 8.96 -6.94
N ALA A 57 -9.87 8.80 -6.91
CA ALA A 57 -9.20 8.02 -5.89
C ALA A 57 -7.89 8.72 -5.50
N THR A 58 -7.66 8.77 -4.20
CA THR A 58 -6.33 8.99 -3.64
C THR A 58 -5.73 7.64 -3.31
N ILE A 59 -4.55 7.36 -3.85
CA ILE A 59 -3.81 6.13 -3.57
C ILE A 59 -2.41 6.49 -3.12
N TYR A 60 -1.86 5.72 -2.19
CA TYR A 60 -0.49 5.90 -1.73
C TYR A 60 0.40 4.82 -2.33
N ILE A 61 1.58 5.22 -2.79
CA ILE A 61 2.58 4.35 -3.41
C ILE A 61 3.94 4.64 -2.79
N THR A 62 4.78 3.61 -2.62
CA THR A 62 6.18 3.84 -2.26
C THR A 62 6.96 4.49 -3.42
N SER A 63 8.05 5.19 -3.10
CA SER A 63 8.90 5.91 -4.06
C SER A 63 9.59 4.97 -5.05
N ASP A 64 9.90 3.74 -4.62
CA ASP A 64 10.36 2.66 -5.50
C ASP A 64 9.20 2.01 -6.28
N GLY A 65 7.97 2.45 -6.03
CA GLY A 65 6.71 1.98 -6.59
C GLY A 65 6.35 0.54 -6.23
N LYS A 66 7.03 -0.15 -5.32
CA LYS A 66 6.78 -1.59 -5.08
C LYS A 66 5.48 -1.86 -4.35
N TYR A 67 5.09 -0.98 -3.44
CA TYR A 67 3.95 -1.20 -2.57
C TYR A 67 2.87 -0.17 -2.81
N PHE A 68 1.64 -0.68 -2.86
CA PHE A 68 0.43 0.08 -3.13
C PHE A 68 -0.49 -0.02 -1.93
N ILE A 69 -0.95 1.13 -1.46
CA ILE A 69 -1.89 1.21 -0.35
C ILE A 69 -3.15 1.88 -0.89
N PRO A 70 -4.12 1.09 -1.39
CA PRO A 70 -5.34 1.63 -1.95
C PRO A 70 -6.23 2.20 -0.85
N GLN A 71 -7.07 3.17 -1.21
CA GLN A 71 -8.25 3.55 -0.42
C GLN A 71 -7.92 3.95 1.04
N VAL A 72 -6.87 4.74 1.24
CA VAL A 72 -6.48 5.22 2.57
C VAL A 72 -7.25 6.50 2.88
N GLU A 73 -8.07 6.48 3.93
CA GLU A 73 -8.73 7.67 4.45
C GLU A 73 -7.72 8.60 5.11
N LYS A 74 -6.89 8.04 6.00
CA LYS A 74 -5.88 8.76 6.75
C LYS A 74 -4.74 7.86 7.17
N ILE A 75 -3.59 8.47 7.43
CA ILE A 75 -2.44 7.83 8.05
C ILE A 75 -2.37 8.29 9.50
N VAL A 76 -2.22 7.35 10.43
CA VAL A 76 -2.13 7.64 11.87
C VAL A 76 -0.86 7.05 12.47
N TYR A 77 -0.31 7.73 13.47
CA TYR A 77 0.74 7.19 14.31
C TYR A 77 0.12 6.44 15.50
N ARG A 78 0.57 5.20 15.74
CA ARG A 78 0.23 4.42 16.93
C ARG A 78 1.48 4.21 17.78
N ASN A 79 1.34 4.33 19.09
CA ASN A 79 2.43 3.99 20.00
C ASN A 79 2.69 2.49 19.94
N THR A 80 3.96 2.09 20.00
CA THR A 80 4.35 0.69 20.15
C THR A 80 4.76 0.41 21.60
N SER A 81 4.98 -0.87 21.92
CA SER A 81 5.60 -1.28 23.19
C SER A 81 7.08 -0.89 23.29
N ILE A 82 7.72 -0.52 22.18
CA ILE A 82 9.12 -0.12 22.13
C ILE A 82 9.21 1.40 22.34
N LYS A 83 9.98 1.81 23.36
CA LYS A 83 10.19 3.22 23.68
C LYS A 83 10.75 3.97 22.47
N ASN A 84 10.21 5.16 22.21
CA ASN A 84 10.58 6.04 21.09
C ASN A 84 10.29 5.50 19.70
N LEU A 85 9.49 4.43 19.57
CA LEU A 85 9.07 3.87 18.28
C LEU A 85 7.55 4.00 18.13
N LYS A 86 7.13 4.63 17.04
CA LYS A 86 5.72 4.76 16.62
C LYS A 86 5.49 3.97 15.35
N GLN A 87 4.36 3.31 15.25
CA GLN A 87 3.90 2.61 14.05
C GLN A 87 3.10 3.57 13.17
N LEU A 88 3.38 3.62 11.87
CA LEU A 88 2.54 4.29 10.87
C LEU A 88 1.53 3.30 10.32
N VAL A 89 0.27 3.67 10.46
CA VAL A 89 -0.86 2.83 10.07
C VAL A 89 -1.71 3.58 9.05
N ALA A 90 -1.89 3.00 7.87
CA ALA A 90 -2.90 3.40 6.91
C ALA A 90 -4.25 2.86 7.36
N VAL A 91 -5.25 3.73 7.47
CA VAL A 91 -6.64 3.37 7.77
C VAL A 91 -7.42 3.33 6.46
N ASP A 92 -8.06 2.19 6.19
CA ASP A 92 -8.90 1.97 5.01
C ASP A 92 -10.19 2.81 5.09
N ILE A 93 -10.54 3.49 3.98
CA ILE A 93 -11.69 4.39 3.84
C ILE A 93 -13.05 3.68 3.89
N LYS A 94 -13.09 2.40 3.51
CA LYS A 94 -14.31 1.60 3.52
C LYS A 94 -14.48 0.86 4.83
N ASN A 95 -13.38 0.51 5.49
CA ASN A 95 -13.42 -0.20 6.75
C ASN A 95 -12.30 0.26 7.68
N PRO A 96 -12.57 1.17 8.64
CA PRO A 96 -11.58 1.65 9.59
C PRO A 96 -10.97 0.58 10.52
N LYS A 97 -11.50 -0.65 10.52
CA LYS A 97 -10.93 -1.82 11.20
C LYS A 97 -9.87 -2.54 10.36
N ASN A 98 -9.85 -2.32 9.05
CA ASN A 98 -8.79 -2.76 8.16
C ASN A 98 -7.69 -1.71 8.18
N ASN A 99 -6.58 -2.03 8.84
CA ASN A 99 -5.46 -1.13 8.96
C ASN A 99 -4.19 -1.84 8.50
N PHE A 100 -3.40 -1.14 7.69
CA PHE A 100 -2.17 -1.67 7.13
C PHE A 100 -0.98 -0.94 7.76
N THR A 101 0.01 -1.70 8.22
CA THR A 101 1.25 -1.11 8.72
C THR A 101 2.10 -0.67 7.54
N ILE A 102 2.35 0.63 7.43
CA ILE A 102 3.22 1.23 6.41
C ILE A 102 4.68 1.13 6.86
N GLY A 103 4.90 1.24 8.17
CA GLY A 103 6.19 1.04 8.81
C GLY A 103 6.26 1.68 10.18
N TYR A 104 7.47 2.01 10.60
CA TYR A 104 7.75 2.54 11.93
C TYR A 104 8.60 3.79 11.83
N VAL A 105 8.31 4.77 12.67
CA VAL A 105 9.11 5.99 12.80
C VAL A 105 9.61 6.09 14.24
N THR A 106 10.86 6.49 14.40
CA THR A 106 11.40 6.89 15.70
C THR A 106 11.16 8.37 15.96
N ASN A 107 11.32 8.81 17.21
CA ASN A 107 11.15 10.23 17.57
C ASN A 107 12.14 11.17 16.86
N ASP A 108 13.29 10.66 16.41
CA ASP A 108 14.27 11.38 15.56
C ASP A 108 13.97 11.24 14.06
N LEU A 109 12.73 10.90 13.71
CA LEU A 109 12.20 10.81 12.34
C LEU A 109 12.90 9.77 11.43
N LYS A 110 13.66 8.82 12.01
CA LYS A 110 14.15 7.68 11.22
C LYS A 110 12.99 6.73 10.93
N PHE A 111 12.90 6.34 9.67
CA PHE A 111 11.86 5.45 9.21
C PHE A 111 12.39 4.03 8.97
N PHE A 112 11.59 3.04 9.36
CA PHE A 112 11.82 1.62 9.16
C PHE A 112 10.64 1.03 8.38
N PHE A 113 10.93 0.53 7.17
CA PHE A 113 9.92 -0.16 6.37
C PHE A 113 9.82 -1.62 6.84
N PRO A 114 8.61 -2.14 7.08
CA PRO A 114 8.45 -3.51 7.51
C PRO A 114 8.83 -4.41 6.34
N LEU A 115 9.61 -5.46 6.62
CA LEU A 115 9.88 -6.47 5.63
C LEU A 115 8.56 -7.16 5.29
N ILE A 116 8.02 -6.92 4.09
CA ILE A 116 6.82 -7.62 3.63
C ILE A 116 7.28 -9.02 3.21
N ILE A 117 7.07 -9.98 4.11
CA ILE A 117 7.27 -11.39 3.83
C ILE A 117 6.00 -11.86 3.11
N PRO A 118 6.05 -12.20 1.80
CA PRO A 118 4.89 -12.79 1.14
C PRO A 118 4.55 -14.08 1.88
N LEU A 119 3.37 -14.11 2.49
CA LEU A 119 2.80 -15.36 2.97
C LEU A 119 2.63 -16.23 1.72
N LYS A 120 3.33 -17.37 1.66
CA LYS A 120 3.00 -18.39 0.65
C LYS A 120 1.52 -18.70 0.85
N GLY A 121 0.69 -18.24 -0.08
CA GLY A 121 -0.70 -18.62 -0.11
C GLY A 121 -0.72 -20.14 -0.08
N LYS A 122 -1.48 -20.74 0.85
CA LYS A 122 -1.87 -22.13 0.65
C LYS A 122 -2.53 -22.14 -0.72
N GLU A 123 -1.93 -22.84 -1.68
CA GLU A 123 -2.65 -23.24 -2.89
C GLU A 123 -3.96 -23.82 -2.39
N HIS A 124 -5.07 -23.15 -2.72
CA HIS A 124 -6.36 -23.79 -2.61
C HIS A 124 -6.26 -24.92 -3.64
N ARG A 125 -5.94 -26.12 -3.16
CA ARG A 125 -6.24 -27.32 -3.93
C ARG A 125 -7.74 -27.29 -4.08
N ASP A 126 -8.20 -26.89 -5.25
CA ASP A 126 -9.50 -27.34 -5.74
C ASP A 126 -9.39 -28.86 -5.75
N ASP A 127 -9.94 -29.51 -4.73
CA ASP A 127 -10.24 -30.95 -4.82
C ASP A 127 -11.30 -31.09 -5.91
N PRO A 128 -10.98 -31.66 -7.10
CA PRO A 128 -11.96 -31.71 -8.19
C PRO A 128 -12.99 -32.82 -8.00
N LEU A 129 -12.96 -33.54 -6.87
CA LEU A 129 -13.78 -34.72 -6.65
C LEU A 129 -14.31 -34.71 -5.23
N GLY A 130 -15.52 -34.17 -5.06
CA GLY A 130 -16.36 -34.60 -3.96
C GLY A 130 -16.47 -36.12 -4.01
N ILE A 131 -16.08 -36.78 -2.92
CA ILE A 131 -16.61 -38.01 -2.30
C ILE A 131 -15.52 -38.47 -1.33
N SER A 132 -15.70 -38.25 -0.03
CA SER A 132 -15.43 -39.27 0.98
C SER A 132 -15.89 -38.81 2.35
N SER A 133 -17.13 -39.12 2.66
CA SER A 133 -17.50 -39.50 4.02
C SER A 133 -18.71 -40.41 3.93
N ILE A 134 -18.44 -41.68 3.60
CA ILE A 134 -19.25 -42.76 4.15
C ILE A 134 -18.80 -42.90 5.60
N SER A 135 -19.77 -42.70 6.48
CA SER A 135 -19.74 -42.80 7.92
C SER A 135 -19.32 -44.20 8.43
N ASN A 136 -18.85 -44.21 9.69
CA ASN A 136 -18.56 -45.37 10.56
C ASN A 136 -19.45 -46.59 10.35
#